data_AF-A0A255GV20-F1
#
_entry.id   AF-A0A255GV20-F1
#
_cell.length_a   1.000
_cell.length_b   1.000
_cell.length_c   1.000
_cell.angle_alpha   90.00
_cell.angle_beta   90.00
_cell.angle_gamma   90.00
#
_symmetry.space_group_name_H-M   'P 1'
#
loop_
_entity.id
_entity.type
_entity.pdbx_description
1 polymer ?
#
loop_
_entity_poly.entity_id
_entity_poly.type
_entity_poly.pdbx_seq_one_letter_code
_entity_poly.pdbx_strand_id
1 'polypeptide(L)'
;MTFFMNRLAQVLSGEESTEEVPTPTLRPSRPGAVNEGVDRQVALRSLAEQLVCEANAVIDDPAAHLTLYDEVGGNELSFTIRCGVHAARVTTVIDSAGAHGQIVSDNLPNEEPYELIGPEALPDLIIRLCLVADLRNHHRAHLI
;
A
#
# COMPACT_ATOMS: atom_id res chain seq x y z
N MET A 1 9.08 -14.66 10.86
CA MET A 1 8.04 -13.83 10.20
C MET A 1 7.92 -12.51 10.95
N THR A 2 7.79 -11.38 10.26
CA THR A 2 7.52 -10.07 10.88
C THR A 2 6.08 -10.00 11.41
N PHE A 3 5.73 -8.95 12.17
CA PHE A 3 4.33 -8.71 12.57
C PHE A 3 3.40 -8.60 11.35
N PHE A 4 3.84 -7.91 10.31
CA PHE A 4 3.09 -7.78 9.07
C PHE A 4 2.84 -9.14 8.39
N MET A 5 3.88 -9.96 8.23
CA MET A 5 3.76 -11.29 7.62
C MET A 5 2.81 -12.21 8.40
N ASN A 6 2.87 -12.19 9.74
CA ASN A 6 1.95 -12.97 10.57
C ASN A 6 0.49 -12.54 10.36
N ARG A 7 0.22 -11.24 10.36
CA ARG A 7 -1.12 -10.69 10.13
C ARG A 7 -1.62 -11.02 8.73
N LEU A 8 -0.81 -10.82 7.70
CA LEU A 8 -1.17 -11.16 6.33
C LEU A 8 -1.48 -12.65 6.18
N ALA A 9 -0.65 -13.55 6.75
CA ALA A 9 -0.89 -14.99 6.70
C ALA A 9 -2.24 -15.37 7.34
N GLN A 10 -2.57 -14.81 8.51
CA GLN A 10 -3.83 -15.07 9.20
C GLN A 10 -5.04 -14.63 8.37
N VAL A 11 -4.95 -13.44 7.74
CA VAL A 11 -5.99 -12.90 6.87
C VAL A 11 -6.16 -13.77 5.61
N LEU A 12 -5.08 -14.14 4.94
CA LEU A 12 -5.13 -14.92 3.69
C LEU A 12 -5.58 -16.37 3.92
N SER A 13 -5.28 -16.96 5.09
CA SER A 13 -5.78 -18.29 5.49
C SER A 13 -7.22 -18.27 6.02
N GLY A 14 -7.85 -17.10 6.19
CA GLY A 14 -9.22 -16.97 6.69
C GLY A 14 -9.39 -17.26 8.17
N GLU A 15 -8.30 -17.30 8.94
CA GLU A 15 -8.30 -17.51 10.40
C GLU A 15 -8.71 -16.27 11.15
N GLU A 16 -8.33 -15.11 10.61
CA GLU A 16 -8.88 -13.83 11.00
C GLU A 16 -10.08 -13.55 10.10
N SER A 17 -11.29 -13.89 10.55
CA SER A 17 -12.51 -13.42 9.92
C SER A 17 -12.66 -11.93 10.26
N THR A 18 -12.11 -11.08 9.39
CA THR A 18 -12.38 -9.65 9.46
C THR A 18 -13.73 -9.42 8.80
N GLU A 19 -14.76 -9.12 9.59
CA GLU A 19 -16.07 -8.68 9.04
C GLU A 19 -15.91 -7.45 8.14
N GLU A 20 -14.82 -6.68 8.34
CA GLU A 20 -14.49 -5.49 7.56
C GLU A 20 -13.07 -5.57 6.97
N VAL A 21 -12.94 -5.23 5.68
CA VAL A 21 -11.64 -5.07 5.02
C VAL A 21 -10.89 -3.90 5.67
N PRO A 22 -9.64 -4.08 6.12
CA PRO A 22 -8.88 -3.02 6.79
C PRO A 22 -8.79 -1.79 5.89
N THR A 23 -8.84 -0.62 6.55
CA THR A 23 -8.77 0.67 5.86
C THR A 23 -7.50 1.37 6.31
N PRO A 24 -6.59 1.74 5.39
CA PRO A 24 -5.39 2.48 5.76
C PRO A 24 -5.77 3.83 6.36
N THR A 25 -5.00 4.30 7.34
CA THR A 25 -5.24 5.61 7.94
C THR A 25 -4.94 6.72 6.94
N LEU A 26 -5.98 7.44 6.53
CA LEU A 26 -5.93 8.55 5.58
C LEU A 26 -6.19 9.88 6.26
N ARG A 27 -5.74 10.97 5.63
CA ARG A 27 -6.14 12.34 5.95
C ARG A 27 -6.33 13.14 4.66
N PRO A 28 -7.13 14.23 4.67
CA PRO A 28 -7.19 15.15 3.53
C PRO A 28 -5.79 15.67 3.19
N SER A 29 -5.46 15.70 1.91
CA SER A 29 -4.17 16.19 1.42
C SER A 29 -3.99 17.66 1.78
N ARG A 30 -2.78 18.03 2.25
CA ARG A 30 -2.45 19.41 2.59
C ARG A 30 -1.06 19.77 2.06
N PRO A 31 -0.88 20.97 1.48
CA PRO A 31 0.44 21.46 1.10
C PRO A 31 1.35 21.59 2.32
N GLY A 32 2.59 21.14 2.16
CA GLY A 32 3.68 21.28 3.11
C GLY A 32 4.98 21.67 2.41
N ALA A 33 6.06 21.70 3.17
CA ALA A 33 7.37 22.02 2.62
C ALA A 33 7.83 20.92 1.63
N VAL A 34 8.47 21.32 0.54
CA VAL A 34 8.88 20.38 -0.53
C VAL A 34 9.83 19.30 0.01
N ASN A 35 10.80 19.68 0.84
CA ASN A 35 11.73 18.72 1.44
C ASN A 35 11.01 17.69 2.32
N GLU A 36 10.03 18.10 3.12
CA GLU A 36 9.24 17.18 3.95
C GLU A 36 8.41 16.21 3.08
N GLY A 37 7.81 16.70 2.00
CA GLY A 37 7.06 15.86 1.06
C GLY A 37 7.94 14.84 0.35
N VAL A 38 9.15 15.23 -0.05
CA VAL A 38 10.15 14.35 -0.67
C VAL A 38 10.65 13.30 0.33
N ASP A 39 11.03 13.71 1.54
CA ASP A 39 11.50 12.79 2.60
C ASP A 39 10.42 11.75 2.95
N ARG A 40 9.17 12.21 3.07
CA ARG A 40 8.02 11.34 3.31
C ARG A 40 7.80 10.36 2.17
N GLN A 41 7.93 10.80 0.92
CA GLN A 41 7.79 9.92 -0.24
C GLN A 41 8.85 8.83 -0.26
N VAL A 42 10.11 9.17 0.06
CA VAL A 42 11.20 8.19 0.17
C VAL A 42 10.88 7.18 1.27
N ALA A 43 10.44 7.63 2.45
CA ALA A 43 10.07 6.75 3.55
C ALA A 43 8.91 5.80 3.18
N LEU A 44 7.87 6.32 2.52
CA LEU A 44 6.74 5.53 2.02
C LEU A 44 7.22 4.48 1.01
N ARG A 45 8.01 4.89 0.02
CA ARG A 45 8.47 4.00 -1.04
C ARG A 45 9.40 2.91 -0.54
N SER A 46 10.32 3.23 0.38
CA SER A 46 11.22 2.24 0.97
C SER A 46 10.46 1.20 1.79
N LEU A 47 9.50 1.62 2.62
CA LEU A 47 8.70 0.67 3.39
C LEU A 47 7.77 -0.15 2.48
N ALA A 48 7.19 0.45 1.44
CA ALA A 48 6.38 -0.27 0.48
C ALA A 48 7.16 -1.41 -0.20
N GLU A 49 8.44 -1.21 -0.53
CA GLU A 49 9.29 -2.25 -1.09
C GLU A 49 9.46 -3.43 -0.15
N GLN A 50 9.82 -3.12 1.10
CA GLN A 50 10.00 -4.15 2.11
C GLN A 50 8.71 -4.95 2.31
N LEU A 51 7.57 -4.26 2.45
CA LEU A 51 6.29 -4.91 2.70
C LEU A 51 5.80 -5.71 1.48
N VAL A 52 6.07 -5.27 0.25
CA VAL A 52 5.75 -6.06 -0.96
C VAL A 52 6.61 -7.33 -1.02
N CYS A 53 7.90 -7.25 -0.70
CA CYS A 53 8.76 -8.42 -0.58
C CYS A 53 8.26 -9.38 0.51
N GLU A 54 7.90 -8.86 1.68
CA GLU A 54 7.34 -9.65 2.78
C GLU A 54 6.00 -10.30 2.40
N ALA A 55 5.12 -9.57 1.70
CA ALA A 55 3.84 -10.09 1.24
C ALA A 55 4.01 -11.23 0.23
N ASN A 56 4.89 -11.06 -0.74
CA ASN A 56 5.19 -12.07 -1.76
C ASN A 56 5.91 -13.30 -1.17
N ALA A 57 6.51 -13.19 0.02
CA ALA A 57 7.03 -14.36 0.74
C ALA A 57 5.95 -15.14 1.51
N VAL A 58 4.76 -14.54 1.70
CA VAL A 58 3.61 -15.16 2.38
C VAL A 58 2.60 -15.72 1.38
N ILE A 59 2.44 -15.10 0.21
CA ILE A 59 1.46 -15.51 -0.81
C ILE A 59 1.88 -16.84 -1.45
N ASP A 60 0.97 -17.81 -1.47
CA ASP A 60 1.26 -19.16 -1.99
C ASP A 60 1.36 -19.21 -3.51
N ASP A 61 0.52 -18.44 -4.21
CA ASP A 61 0.45 -18.42 -5.68
C ASP A 61 1.35 -17.32 -6.27
N PRO A 62 2.44 -17.68 -6.98
CA PRO A 62 3.31 -16.70 -7.62
C PRO A 62 2.61 -15.81 -8.66
N ALA A 63 1.51 -16.27 -9.27
CA ALA A 63 0.73 -15.47 -10.21
C ALA A 63 -0.06 -14.36 -9.50
N ALA A 64 -0.30 -14.49 -8.20
CA ALA A 64 -1.00 -13.53 -7.36
C ALA A 64 -0.03 -12.58 -6.61
N HIS A 65 1.27 -12.66 -6.87
CA HIS A 65 2.26 -11.76 -6.27
C HIS A 65 1.97 -10.29 -6.58
N LEU A 66 2.24 -9.44 -5.60
CA LEU A 66 2.16 -8.01 -5.74
C LEU A 66 3.32 -7.50 -6.57
N THR A 67 3.04 -6.51 -7.41
CA THR A 67 4.06 -5.75 -8.13
C THR A 67 4.16 -4.34 -7.56
N LEU A 68 5.38 -3.84 -7.44
CA LEU A 68 5.69 -2.45 -7.10
C LEU A 68 6.52 -1.85 -8.22
N TYR A 69 6.11 -0.69 -8.73
CA TYR A 69 6.87 0.05 -9.73
C TYR A 69 6.73 1.54 -9.52
N ASP A 70 7.78 2.26 -9.87
CA ASP A 70 7.82 3.70 -9.84
C ASP A 70 7.25 4.25 -11.16
N GLU A 71 6.46 5.32 -11.05
CA GLU A 71 5.92 6.04 -12.19
C GLU A 71 6.70 7.35 -12.34
N VAL A 72 7.28 7.56 -13.52
CA VAL A 72 8.13 8.72 -13.82
C VAL A 72 7.33 9.73 -14.64
N GLY A 73 7.23 10.97 -14.17
CA GLY A 73 6.68 12.06 -14.98
C GLY A 73 6.36 13.34 -14.21
N GLY A 74 6.49 14.47 -14.90
CA GLY A 74 6.02 15.78 -14.43
C GLY A 74 6.67 16.25 -13.13
N ASN A 75 5.85 16.88 -12.28
CA ASN A 75 6.26 17.37 -10.96
C ASN A 75 5.80 16.42 -9.84
N GLU A 76 5.79 15.12 -10.12
CA GLU A 76 5.29 14.09 -9.21
C GLU A 76 6.37 13.07 -8.89
N LEU A 77 6.37 12.60 -7.65
CA LEU A 77 7.06 11.40 -7.24
C LEU A 77 6.00 10.35 -6.93
N SER A 78 5.95 9.26 -7.68
CA SER A 78 4.88 8.27 -7.49
C SER A 78 5.35 6.84 -7.62
N PHE A 79 4.69 5.96 -6.87
CA PHE A 79 4.81 4.52 -7.01
C PHE A 79 3.42 3.88 -6.96
N THR A 80 3.31 2.72 -7.58
CA THR A 80 2.06 1.95 -7.62
C THR A 80 2.29 0.53 -7.12
N ILE A 81 1.48 0.14 -6.14
CA ILE A 81 1.36 -1.26 -5.68
C ILE A 81 0.16 -1.86 -6.42
N ARG A 82 0.34 -3.01 -7.06
CA ARG A 82 -0.73 -3.73 -7.77
C ARG A 82 -0.83 -5.17 -7.29
N CYS A 83 -2.07 -5.63 -7.14
CA CYS A 83 -2.47 -7.00 -6.86
C CYS A 83 -3.57 -7.38 -7.86
N GLY A 84 -3.22 -8.14 -8.90
CA GLY A 84 -4.14 -8.44 -10.01
C GLY A 84 -4.64 -7.17 -10.72
N VAL A 85 -5.96 -6.98 -10.78
CA VAL A 85 -6.59 -5.79 -11.38
C VAL A 85 -6.66 -4.60 -10.42
N HIS A 86 -6.38 -4.82 -9.13
CA HIS A 86 -6.46 -3.76 -8.12
C HIS A 86 -5.10 -3.09 -7.94
N ALA A 87 -5.12 -1.77 -7.81
CA ALA A 87 -3.92 -0.98 -7.60
C ALA A 87 -4.16 0.15 -6.60
N ALA A 88 -3.09 0.57 -5.95
CA ALA A 88 -3.01 1.81 -5.21
C ALA A 88 -1.80 2.59 -5.67
N ARG A 89 -2.03 3.78 -6.21
CA ARG A 89 -1.00 4.74 -6.60
C ARG A 89 -0.81 5.73 -5.47
N VAL A 90 0.42 5.85 -4.98
CA VAL A 90 0.82 6.81 -3.93
C VAL A 90 1.74 7.83 -4.58
N THR A 91 1.34 9.10 -4.50
CA THR A 91 2.00 10.21 -5.17
C THR A 91 2.31 11.31 -4.19
N THR A 92 3.46 11.96 -4.35
CA THR A 92 3.72 13.30 -3.84
C THR A 92 3.76 14.25 -5.02
N VAL A 93 2.80 15.18 -5.07
CA VAL A 93 2.72 16.24 -6.08
C VAL A 93 3.50 17.45 -5.58
N ILE A 94 4.33 18.02 -6.44
CA ILE A 94 5.13 19.23 -6.17
C ILE A 94 4.64 20.35 -7.09
N ASP A 95 4.17 21.45 -6.51
CA ASP A 95 3.67 22.60 -7.25
C ASP A 95 4.12 23.93 -6.62
N SER A 96 3.54 25.05 -7.07
CA SER A 96 3.87 26.38 -6.56
C SER A 96 3.46 26.61 -5.10
N ALA A 97 2.52 25.83 -4.57
CA ALA A 97 2.03 25.90 -3.20
C ALA A 97 2.84 25.01 -2.23
N GLY A 98 3.66 24.09 -2.75
CA GLY A 98 4.54 23.22 -1.97
C GLY A 98 4.49 21.78 -2.44
N ALA A 99 4.58 20.83 -1.51
CA ALA A 99 4.36 19.41 -1.80
C ALA A 99 3.15 18.87 -1.01
N HIS A 100 2.35 18.02 -1.63
CA HIS A 100 1.25 17.33 -0.95
C HIS A 100 1.16 15.88 -1.43
N GLY A 101 0.81 14.97 -0.51
CA GLY A 101 0.59 13.57 -0.86
C GLY A 101 -0.79 13.36 -1.50
N GLN A 102 -0.92 12.25 -2.21
CA GLN A 102 -2.18 11.76 -2.75
C GLN A 102 -2.12 10.23 -2.83
N ILE A 103 -3.22 9.56 -2.50
CA ILE A 103 -3.44 8.16 -2.80
C ILE A 103 -4.66 8.00 -3.71
N VAL A 104 -4.53 7.18 -4.74
CA VAL A 104 -5.61 6.82 -5.66
C VAL A 104 -5.73 5.31 -5.71
N SER A 105 -6.92 4.80 -5.41
CA SER A 105 -7.28 3.39 -5.55
C SER A 105 -8.79 3.30 -5.73
N ASP A 106 -9.27 2.39 -6.58
CA ASP A 106 -10.70 2.18 -6.83
C ASP A 106 -11.48 1.77 -5.57
N ASN A 107 -10.76 1.30 -4.53
CA ASN A 107 -11.32 0.80 -3.28
C ASN A 107 -11.12 1.76 -2.09
N LEU A 108 -10.79 3.03 -2.35
CA LEU A 108 -10.61 4.08 -1.35
C LEU A 108 -11.43 5.33 -1.72
N PRO A 109 -11.70 6.24 -0.75
CA PRO A 109 -12.35 7.51 -1.06
C PRO A 109 -11.63 8.27 -2.18
N ASN A 110 -12.40 8.76 -3.16
CA ASN A 110 -11.87 9.46 -4.34
C ASN A 110 -12.57 10.79 -4.66
N GLU A 111 -13.51 11.22 -3.81
CA GLU A 111 -14.26 12.48 -4.00
C GLU A 111 -13.37 13.72 -3.82
N GLU A 112 -12.39 13.64 -2.92
CA GLU A 112 -11.40 14.68 -2.65
C GLU A 112 -9.99 14.04 -2.54
N PRO A 113 -8.90 14.80 -2.70
CA PRO A 113 -7.55 14.29 -2.49
C PRO A 113 -7.29 13.90 -1.02
N TYR A 114 -6.99 12.62 -0.79
CA TYR A 114 -6.50 12.10 0.48
C TYR A 114 -5.07 11.60 0.33
N GLU A 115 -4.34 11.60 1.44
CA GLU A 115 -3.01 11.00 1.55
C GLU A 115 -2.94 10.01 2.71
N LEU A 116 -2.04 9.03 2.61
CA LEU A 116 -1.65 8.20 3.76
C LEU A 116 -1.13 9.12 4.87
N ILE A 117 -1.51 8.89 6.13
CA ILE A 117 -1.03 9.70 7.27
C ILE A 117 0.47 9.49 7.57
N GLY A 118 1.03 8.38 7.11
CA GLY A 118 2.44 8.04 7.22
C GLY A 118 2.72 6.61 6.73
N PRO A 119 4.00 6.16 6.77
CA PRO A 119 4.39 4.81 6.37
C PRO A 119 3.66 3.69 7.12
N GLU A 120 3.26 3.93 8.36
CA GLU A 120 2.49 3.00 9.20
C GLU A 120 1.11 2.62 8.63
N ALA A 121 0.59 3.37 7.66
CA ALA A 121 -0.67 3.04 6.98
C ALA A 121 -0.50 2.04 5.82
N LEU A 122 0.74 1.75 5.38
CA LEU A 122 1.01 0.84 4.26
C LEU A 122 0.63 -0.63 4.52
N PRO A 123 0.80 -1.20 5.73
CA PRO A 123 0.36 -2.57 6.01
C PRO A 123 -1.13 -2.79 5.73
N ASP A 124 -1.99 -1.88 6.20
CA ASP A 124 -3.44 -1.97 5.97
C ASP A 124 -3.79 -1.77 4.50
N LEU A 125 -3.08 -0.88 3.79
CA LEU A 125 -3.25 -0.71 2.34
C LEU A 125 -2.95 -2.00 1.58
N ILE A 126 -1.84 -2.68 1.90
CA ILE A 126 -1.42 -3.91 1.22
C ILE A 126 -2.39 -5.06 1.54
N ILE A 127 -2.77 -5.25 2.81
CA ILE A 127 -3.76 -6.27 3.19
C ILE A 127 -5.09 -6.01 2.49
N ARG A 128 -5.54 -4.75 2.43
CA ARG A 128 -6.74 -4.34 1.69
C ARG A 128 -6.65 -4.75 0.23
N LEU A 129 -5.54 -4.45 -0.47
CA LEU A 129 -5.34 -4.82 -1.87
C LEU A 129 -5.45 -6.33 -2.10
N CYS A 130 -4.86 -7.15 -1.22
CA CYS A 130 -4.98 -8.60 -1.30
C CYS A 130 -6.42 -9.08 -1.11
N LEU A 131 -7.13 -8.52 -0.13
CA LEU A 131 -8.52 -8.91 0.17
C LEU A 131 -9.51 -8.49 -0.91
N VAL A 132 -9.38 -7.28 -1.48
CA VAL A 132 -10.26 -6.85 -2.58
C VAL A 132 -9.99 -7.65 -3.86
N ALA A 133 -8.77 -8.17 -4.03
CA ALA A 133 -8.42 -9.11 -5.09
C ALA A 133 -8.89 -10.54 -4.83
N ASP A 134 -9.60 -10.78 -3.72
CA ASP A 134 -10.03 -12.10 -3.24
C ASP A 134 -8.88 -13.12 -3.13
N LEU A 135 -7.69 -12.63 -2.74
CA LEU A 135 -6.52 -13.47 -2.58
C LEU A 135 -6.68 -14.36 -1.34
N ARG A 136 -6.47 -15.66 -1.52
CA ARG A 136 -6.51 -16.67 -0.46
C ARG A 136 -5.30 -17.59 -0.57
N ASN A 137 -4.74 -17.95 0.58
CA ASN A 137 -3.75 -19.02 0.64
C ASN A 137 -4.45 -20.36 0.88
N HIS A 138 -4.00 -21.39 0.18
CA HIS A 138 -4.53 -22.75 0.34
C HIS A 138 -3.78 -23.52 1.44
N HIS A 139 -2.55 -23.11 1.74
CA HIS A 139 -1.74 -23.68 2.81
C HIS A 139 -1.39 -22.58 3.83
N ARG A 140 -1.16 -22.98 5.08
CA ARG A 140 -0.57 -22.06 6.05
C ARG A 140 0.85 -21.72 5.59
N ALA A 141 1.17 -20.43 5.49
CA ALA A 141 2.53 -19.98 5.23
C ALA A 141 3.43 -20.45 6.39
N HIS A 142 4.23 -21.49 6.13
CA HIS A 142 5.28 -21.97 7.03
C HIS A 142 6.61 -21.52 6.45
N LEU A 143 7.19 -20.45 7.00
CA LEU A 143 8.59 -20.12 6.70
C LEU A 143 9.48 -21.11 7.44
N ILE A 144 10.29 -21.84 6.67
CA ILE A 144 11.33 -22.77 7.14
C ILE A 144 12.53 -21.96 7.66
#